data_AF-A0A117L2I8-F1
#
_entry.id   AF-A0A117L2I8-F1
#
_cell.length_a   1.000
_cell.length_b   1.000
_cell.length_c   1.000
_cell.angle_alpha   90.00
_cell.angle_beta   90.00
_cell.angle_gamma   90.00
#
_symmetry.space_group_name_H-M   'P 1'
#
loop_
_entity.id
_entity.type
_entity.pdbx_description
1 polymer ?
#
loop_
_entity_poly.entity_id
_entity_poly.type
_entity_poly.pdbx_seq_one_letter_code
_entity_poly.pdbx_strand_id
1 'polypeptide(L)'
;VEGLAQRIVEGKVPLFLRNVRVLKLDMGRLVAGTRFRGDFEERLKRLLDELKRKKGEVILFIDEVHTVVGAGAAEGALDAANIMKPELTTGEIQIIGATTVEEYRKYIEKDRALERRFQPVIVEEPTVEQTIEILKGLRKVFEEHHHVKITDDALETAAKLSARYITNRFLPDKAVDLIDEAAAYVRLESSYPSEELLKLEEEIKNLEEKINDAVVKGEYEEAAKLKVELQRLKNEYEEKRKKQEKVEPVVDENVVARIVEQWTGIPVSRIMESEREKLLKLEEFIHQRLVNQEEAVKIVARTIRRARVGIKNPRRPIGVFLFLGPTGVGKTELARTLADVLFGSEDAMIRLDMSEYMEKHSVARLIGAPPGYVGYEEGGQLTEAVRKRPYSVILLDEIEKAHPDVFNILLQVFEDGRLTDGKGNTVDFRNTIIIMTSNIGSEKILEMSENGVRIEIERELRNTFKPEFLNRIDAIVYFKPLTMEEVKKIVEIMVRQLQEILKEKNISIELTERAKDYLAEAGYVPSLGARPLRRIIELELESMIADKILEGEIKEGDRVLVDADEYGLKIERR
;
A
#
# COMPACT_ATOMS: atom_id res chain seq x y z
N VAL A 1 -23.85 -15.39 -16.19
CA VAL A 1 -24.84 -15.74 -17.25
C VAL A 1 -24.35 -16.84 -18.18
N GLU A 2 -23.07 -16.87 -18.52
CA GLU A 2 -22.49 -17.94 -19.36
C GLU A 2 -22.73 -19.36 -18.81
N GLY A 3 -22.61 -19.54 -17.48
CA GLY A 3 -22.96 -20.82 -16.84
C GLY A 3 -24.43 -21.25 -17.04
N LEU A 4 -25.37 -20.31 -17.20
CA LEU A 4 -26.75 -20.63 -17.57
C LEU A 4 -26.81 -21.16 -19.00
N ALA A 5 -26.11 -20.50 -19.94
CA ALA A 5 -26.05 -20.95 -21.33
C ALA A 5 -25.44 -22.35 -21.43
N GLN A 6 -24.36 -22.63 -20.69
CA GLN A 6 -23.75 -23.95 -20.64
C GLN A 6 -24.73 -25.01 -20.11
N ARG A 7 -25.48 -24.72 -19.04
CA ARG A 7 -26.50 -25.65 -18.52
C ARG A 7 -27.65 -25.90 -19.51
N ILE A 8 -28.02 -24.90 -20.30
CA ILE A 8 -29.03 -25.06 -21.37
C ILE A 8 -28.49 -26.02 -22.43
N VAL A 9 -27.24 -25.85 -22.87
CA VAL A 9 -26.58 -26.73 -23.84
C VAL A 9 -26.45 -28.16 -23.32
N GLU A 10 -26.09 -28.33 -22.05
CA GLU A 10 -26.01 -29.64 -21.39
C GLU A 10 -27.39 -30.27 -21.09
N GLY A 11 -28.49 -29.56 -21.33
CA GLY A 11 -29.85 -30.02 -21.03
C GLY A 11 -30.18 -30.10 -19.53
N LYS A 12 -29.32 -29.53 -18.66
CA LYS A 12 -29.47 -29.48 -17.19
C LYS A 12 -30.36 -28.32 -16.73
N VAL A 13 -31.46 -28.12 -17.44
CA VAL A 13 -32.47 -27.08 -17.21
C VAL A 13 -33.88 -27.66 -17.34
N PRO A 14 -34.90 -27.03 -16.73
CA PRO A 14 -36.29 -27.40 -16.93
C PRO A 14 -36.69 -27.46 -18.41
N LEU A 15 -37.69 -28.27 -18.74
CA LEU A 15 -38.13 -28.52 -20.12
C LEU A 15 -38.45 -27.23 -20.89
N PHE A 16 -39.04 -26.23 -20.23
CA PHE A 16 -39.41 -24.96 -20.85
C PHE A 16 -38.22 -24.03 -21.15
N LEU A 17 -37.02 -24.34 -20.63
CA LEU A 17 -35.78 -23.61 -20.94
C LEU A 17 -34.87 -24.37 -21.92
N ARG A 18 -35.30 -25.57 -22.38
CA ARG A 18 -34.53 -26.30 -23.39
C ARG A 18 -34.59 -25.56 -24.72
N ASN A 19 -33.46 -25.53 -25.43
CA ASN A 19 -33.30 -24.86 -26.72
C ASN A 19 -33.50 -23.33 -26.70
N VAL A 20 -33.58 -22.72 -25.51
CA VAL A 20 -33.62 -21.26 -25.38
C VAL A 20 -32.24 -20.68 -25.68
N ARG A 21 -32.21 -19.60 -26.45
CA ARG A 21 -30.97 -18.88 -26.79
C ARG A 21 -30.77 -17.72 -25.83
N VAL A 22 -29.57 -17.59 -25.29
CA VAL A 22 -29.17 -16.41 -24.51
C VAL A 22 -28.42 -15.45 -25.44
N LEU A 23 -28.89 -14.22 -25.59
CA LEU A 23 -28.26 -13.20 -26.44
C LEU A 23 -27.79 -12.02 -25.58
N LYS A 24 -26.51 -11.67 -25.64
CA LYS A 24 -25.96 -10.46 -24.99
C LYS A 24 -26.24 -9.23 -25.86
N LEU A 25 -26.80 -8.18 -25.26
CA LEU A 25 -26.95 -6.88 -25.89
C LEU A 25 -25.62 -6.13 -25.86
N ASP A 26 -25.11 -5.73 -27.01
CA ASP A 26 -23.92 -4.90 -27.15
C ASP A 26 -24.35 -3.46 -27.45
N MET A 27 -24.24 -2.60 -26.44
CA MET A 27 -24.61 -1.19 -26.55
C MET A 27 -23.69 -0.42 -27.52
N GLY A 28 -22.41 -0.77 -27.59
CA GLY A 28 -21.46 -0.16 -28.50
C GLY A 28 -21.87 -0.38 -29.96
N ARG A 29 -22.29 -1.61 -30.30
CA ARG A 29 -22.81 -1.93 -31.64
C ARG A 29 -24.13 -1.26 -31.97
N LEU A 30 -25.00 -1.05 -30.97
CA LEU A 30 -26.27 -0.35 -31.17
C LEU A 30 -26.05 1.12 -31.58
N VAL A 31 -25.09 1.79 -30.92
CA VAL A 31 -24.74 3.20 -31.15
C VAL A 31 -23.80 3.37 -32.37
N ALA A 32 -23.01 2.34 -32.71
CA ALA A 32 -22.12 2.39 -33.86
C ALA A 32 -22.89 2.66 -35.17
N GLY A 33 -22.53 3.76 -35.84
CA GLY A 33 -23.16 4.15 -37.11
C GLY A 33 -24.56 4.78 -36.99
N THR A 34 -25.01 5.13 -35.79
CA THR A 34 -26.18 6.03 -35.62
C THR A 34 -25.69 7.48 -35.62
N ARG A 35 -26.24 8.33 -36.50
CA ARG A 35 -25.89 9.76 -36.55
C ARG A 35 -26.81 10.60 -35.69
N PHE A 36 -28.04 10.13 -35.50
CA PHE A 36 -29.07 10.81 -34.72
C PHE A 36 -29.62 9.86 -33.65
N ARG A 37 -30.10 10.45 -32.55
CA ARG A 37 -30.75 9.74 -31.45
C ARG A 37 -31.92 8.85 -31.92
N GLY A 38 -32.69 9.30 -32.91
CA GLY A 38 -33.79 8.54 -33.49
C GLY A 38 -33.37 7.23 -34.17
N ASP A 39 -32.16 7.18 -34.76
CA ASP A 39 -31.65 5.97 -35.42
C ASP A 39 -31.39 4.86 -34.38
N PHE A 40 -30.91 5.24 -33.20
CA PHE A 40 -30.69 4.33 -32.08
C PHE A 40 -32.02 3.81 -31.53
N GLU A 41 -32.98 4.70 -31.28
CA GLU A 41 -34.31 4.35 -30.79
C GLU A 41 -35.04 3.39 -31.74
N GLU A 42 -34.94 3.62 -33.06
CA GLU A 42 -35.54 2.76 -34.07
C GLU A 42 -34.88 1.36 -34.10
N ARG A 43 -33.54 1.30 -33.99
CA ARG A 43 -32.82 0.01 -33.93
C ARG A 43 -33.20 -0.79 -32.69
N LEU A 44 -33.25 -0.14 -31.53
CA LEU A 44 -33.65 -0.79 -30.28
C LEU A 44 -35.09 -1.31 -30.38
N LYS A 45 -36.00 -0.52 -30.94
CA LYS A 45 -37.40 -0.92 -31.15
C LYS A 45 -37.50 -2.13 -32.08
N ARG A 46 -36.77 -2.13 -33.21
CA ARG A 46 -36.72 -3.28 -34.14
C ARG A 46 -36.21 -4.55 -33.45
N LEU A 47 -35.19 -4.42 -32.60
CA LEU A 47 -34.65 -5.53 -31.83
C LEU A 47 -35.69 -6.09 -30.85
N LEU A 48 -36.37 -5.23 -30.08
CA LEU A 48 -37.41 -5.63 -29.14
C LEU A 48 -38.60 -6.30 -29.85
N ASP A 49 -39.02 -5.78 -31.01
CA ASP A 49 -40.08 -6.38 -31.81
C ASP A 49 -39.71 -7.75 -32.37
N GLU A 50 -38.43 -7.98 -32.72
CA GLU A 50 -37.95 -9.31 -33.12
C GLU A 50 -37.95 -10.29 -31.93
N LEU A 51 -37.56 -9.83 -30.74
CA LEU A 51 -37.59 -10.65 -29.53
C LEU A 51 -39.02 -11.09 -29.16
N LYS A 52 -40.02 -10.21 -29.31
CA LYS A 52 -41.43 -10.57 -29.08
C LYS A 52 -41.92 -11.69 -29.99
N ARG A 53 -41.52 -11.66 -31.27
CA ARG A 53 -41.89 -12.71 -32.24
C ARG A 53 -41.30 -14.07 -31.88
N LYS A 54 -40.20 -14.08 -31.12
CA LYS A 54 -39.50 -15.27 -30.62
C LYS A 54 -39.77 -15.52 -29.12
N LYS A 55 -40.98 -15.18 -28.66
CA LYS A 55 -41.38 -15.31 -27.25
C LYS A 55 -41.14 -16.73 -26.74
N GLY A 56 -40.37 -16.84 -25.65
CA GLY A 56 -40.03 -18.12 -25.03
C GLY A 56 -38.86 -18.87 -25.68
N GLU A 57 -38.30 -18.37 -26.78
CA GLU A 57 -37.13 -18.95 -27.43
C GLU A 57 -35.84 -18.18 -27.11
N VAL A 58 -35.95 -16.94 -26.62
CA VAL A 58 -34.80 -16.06 -26.40
C VAL A 58 -34.85 -15.40 -25.02
N ILE A 59 -33.71 -15.42 -24.32
CA ILE A 59 -33.42 -14.61 -23.15
C ILE A 59 -32.42 -13.53 -23.55
N LEU A 60 -32.79 -12.26 -23.35
CA LEU A 60 -31.88 -11.14 -23.57
C LEU A 60 -31.06 -10.90 -22.29
N PHE A 61 -29.74 -10.87 -22.41
CA PHE A 61 -28.83 -10.46 -21.36
C PHE A 61 -28.34 -9.03 -21.61
N ILE A 62 -28.49 -8.17 -20.62
CA ILE A 62 -27.99 -6.79 -20.65
C ILE A 62 -26.97 -6.68 -19.52
N ASP A 63 -25.71 -6.47 -19.91
CA ASP A 63 -24.65 -6.08 -18.99
C ASP A 63 -24.90 -4.63 -18.56
N GLU A 64 -24.66 -4.32 -17.29
CA GLU A 64 -24.85 -2.96 -16.76
C GLU A 64 -26.22 -2.38 -17.13
N VAL A 65 -27.31 -3.09 -16.80
CA VAL A 65 -28.68 -2.73 -17.25
C VAL A 65 -29.10 -1.31 -16.87
N HIS A 66 -28.51 -0.73 -15.82
CA HIS A 66 -28.70 0.66 -15.41
C HIS A 66 -28.25 1.67 -16.49
N THR A 67 -27.34 1.33 -17.39
CA THR A 67 -26.92 2.20 -18.51
C THR A 67 -28.05 2.39 -19.52
N VAL A 68 -28.89 1.37 -19.69
CA VAL A 68 -30.03 1.39 -20.61
C VAL A 68 -31.24 2.09 -19.98
N VAL A 69 -31.43 1.96 -18.67
CA VAL A 69 -32.61 2.52 -17.97
C VAL A 69 -32.35 3.86 -17.25
N GLY A 70 -31.11 4.17 -16.89
CA GLY A 70 -30.69 5.32 -16.07
C GLY A 70 -30.15 6.51 -16.86
N ALA A 71 -30.08 6.42 -18.18
CA ALA A 71 -29.59 7.44 -19.10
C ALA A 71 -30.51 8.68 -19.26
N GLY A 72 -31.34 9.00 -18.26
CA GLY A 72 -32.21 10.17 -18.24
C GLY A 72 -31.65 11.36 -17.45
N ALA A 73 -30.56 11.20 -16.70
CA ALA A 73 -30.10 12.20 -15.71
C ALA A 73 -28.95 13.11 -16.18
N ALA A 74 -28.32 12.84 -17.32
CA ALA A 74 -27.25 13.67 -17.88
C ALA A 74 -27.69 14.23 -19.26
N GLU A 75 -27.44 15.52 -19.51
CA GLU A 75 -27.63 16.12 -20.83
C GLU A 75 -26.85 15.32 -21.88
N GLY A 76 -27.55 14.58 -22.75
CA GLY A 76 -26.96 13.77 -23.82
C GLY A 76 -27.09 12.25 -23.66
N ALA A 77 -27.65 11.75 -22.55
CA ALA A 77 -27.80 10.31 -22.34
C ALA A 77 -29.03 9.73 -23.11
N LEU A 78 -28.86 8.52 -23.65
CA LEU A 78 -29.80 7.83 -24.55
C LEU A 78 -31.05 7.34 -23.81
N ASP A 79 -32.25 7.77 -24.20
CA ASP A 79 -33.50 7.43 -23.49
C ASP A 79 -34.09 6.07 -23.92
N ALA A 80 -33.33 4.99 -23.73
CA ALA A 80 -33.79 3.63 -23.98
C ALA A 80 -34.84 3.16 -22.95
N ALA A 81 -34.87 3.78 -21.77
CA ALA A 81 -35.79 3.46 -20.68
C ALA A 81 -37.26 3.56 -21.12
N ASN A 82 -37.62 4.64 -21.82
CA ASN A 82 -38.99 4.87 -22.28
C ASN A 82 -39.46 3.86 -23.33
N ILE A 83 -38.53 3.29 -24.11
CA ILE A 83 -38.83 2.25 -25.11
C ILE A 83 -38.97 0.89 -24.42
N MET A 84 -38.15 0.61 -23.41
CA MET A 84 -38.17 -0.69 -22.72
C MET A 84 -39.33 -0.85 -21.72
N LYS A 85 -39.77 0.23 -21.07
CA LYS A 85 -40.83 0.19 -20.03
C LYS A 85 -42.12 -0.49 -20.49
N PRO A 86 -42.70 -0.17 -21.67
CA PRO A 86 -43.88 -0.88 -22.17
C PRO A 86 -43.63 -2.38 -22.36
N GLU A 87 -42.47 -2.75 -22.89
CA GLU A 87 -42.15 -4.14 -23.23
C GLU A 87 -41.84 -5.01 -22.02
N LEU A 88 -41.24 -4.41 -21.00
CA LEU A 88 -41.10 -5.03 -19.67
C LEU A 88 -42.46 -5.18 -18.98
N THR A 89 -43.44 -4.32 -19.29
CA THR A 89 -44.76 -4.35 -18.66
C THR A 89 -45.60 -5.52 -19.15
N THR A 90 -45.53 -5.86 -20.44
CA THR A 90 -46.31 -6.95 -21.06
C THR A 90 -45.77 -8.34 -20.70
N GLY A 91 -44.52 -8.45 -20.26
CA GLY A 91 -43.89 -9.73 -19.90
C GLY A 91 -43.65 -10.65 -21.11
N GLU A 92 -43.65 -10.09 -22.32
CA GLU A 92 -43.43 -10.84 -23.57
C GLU A 92 -41.94 -11.13 -23.83
N ILE A 93 -41.05 -10.33 -23.24
CA ILE A 93 -39.60 -10.45 -23.40
C ILE A 93 -38.99 -10.90 -22.07
N GLN A 94 -38.19 -11.97 -22.10
CA GLN A 94 -37.39 -12.39 -20.95
C GLN A 94 -36.04 -11.68 -20.95
N ILE A 95 -35.72 -10.99 -19.85
CA ILE A 95 -34.49 -10.23 -19.71
C ILE A 95 -33.78 -10.62 -18.42
N ILE A 96 -32.46 -10.79 -18.51
CA ILE A 96 -31.54 -10.86 -17.38
C ILE A 96 -30.68 -9.59 -17.44
N GLY A 97 -30.77 -8.75 -16.41
CA GLY A 97 -29.92 -7.57 -16.25
C GLY A 97 -28.89 -7.78 -15.15
N ALA A 98 -27.63 -7.43 -15.40
CA ALA A 98 -26.61 -7.32 -14.37
C ALA A 98 -26.40 -5.85 -13.99
N THR A 99 -26.24 -5.55 -12.71
CA THR A 99 -25.95 -4.19 -12.21
C THR A 99 -25.37 -4.28 -10.81
N THR A 100 -24.66 -3.25 -10.37
CA THR A 100 -24.25 -3.15 -8.96
C THR A 100 -25.45 -2.79 -8.06
N VAL A 101 -25.33 -3.09 -6.77
CA VAL A 101 -26.36 -2.74 -5.77
C VAL A 101 -26.59 -1.23 -5.72
N GLU A 102 -25.53 -0.43 -5.84
CA GLU A 102 -25.59 1.03 -5.79
C GLU A 102 -26.39 1.59 -6.98
N GLU A 103 -26.11 1.11 -8.19
CA GLU A 103 -26.82 1.50 -9.40
C GLU A 103 -28.26 1.02 -9.41
N TYR A 104 -28.53 -0.19 -8.90
CA TYR A 104 -29.89 -0.68 -8.72
C TYR A 104 -30.72 0.27 -7.85
N ARG A 105 -30.20 0.65 -6.68
CA ARG A 105 -30.87 1.61 -5.78
C ARG A 105 -31.03 2.99 -6.42
N LYS A 106 -30.05 3.44 -7.21
CA LYS A 106 -30.06 4.77 -7.82
C LYS A 106 -31.04 4.89 -8.98
N TYR A 107 -31.11 3.89 -9.86
CA TYR A 107 -31.79 3.99 -11.16
C TYR A 107 -33.00 3.08 -11.31
N ILE A 108 -33.06 1.93 -10.64
CA ILE A 108 -34.12 0.92 -10.84
C ILE A 108 -35.13 0.97 -9.69
N GLU A 109 -34.67 0.93 -8.44
CA GLU A 109 -35.53 0.91 -7.26
C GLU A 109 -36.38 2.18 -7.12
N LYS A 110 -35.84 3.34 -7.53
CA LYS A 110 -36.58 4.61 -7.51
C LYS A 110 -37.69 4.68 -8.56
N ASP A 111 -37.63 3.87 -9.61
CA ASP A 111 -38.64 3.86 -10.67
C ASP A 111 -39.65 2.73 -10.43
N ARG A 112 -40.86 3.10 -9.96
CA ARG A 112 -41.94 2.15 -9.64
C ARG A 112 -42.33 1.24 -10.81
N ALA A 113 -42.12 1.65 -12.07
CA ALA A 113 -42.45 0.82 -13.22
C ALA A 113 -41.43 -0.31 -13.40
N LEU A 114 -40.14 -0.01 -13.20
CA LEU A 114 -39.06 -0.98 -13.33
C LEU A 114 -38.92 -1.87 -12.09
N GLU A 115 -39.02 -1.29 -10.89
CA GLU A 115 -38.99 -2.00 -9.61
C GLU A 115 -40.00 -3.15 -9.57
N ARG A 116 -41.21 -2.93 -10.11
CA ARG A 116 -42.28 -3.94 -10.17
C ARG A 116 -42.10 -5.01 -11.24
N ARG A 117 -41.05 -4.93 -12.05
CA ARG A 117 -40.80 -5.84 -13.19
C ARG A 117 -39.49 -6.58 -13.10
N PHE A 118 -38.52 -6.04 -12.37
CA PHE A 118 -37.31 -6.76 -12.01
C PHE A 118 -37.50 -7.48 -10.69
N GLN A 119 -37.21 -8.79 -10.68
CA GLN A 119 -36.99 -9.53 -9.45
C GLN A 119 -35.49 -9.43 -9.10
N PRO A 120 -35.11 -8.76 -8.01
CA PRO A 120 -33.70 -8.73 -7.60
C PRO A 120 -33.25 -10.13 -7.17
N VAL A 121 -32.11 -10.56 -7.69
CA VAL A 121 -31.37 -11.74 -7.25
C VAL A 121 -30.01 -11.25 -6.77
N ILE A 122 -29.80 -11.32 -5.46
CA ILE A 122 -28.54 -10.88 -4.86
C ILE A 122 -27.49 -11.96 -5.11
N VAL A 123 -26.38 -11.56 -5.73
CA VAL A 123 -25.19 -12.39 -5.88
C VAL A 123 -24.22 -11.95 -4.80
N GLU A 124 -23.96 -12.83 -3.84
CA GLU A 124 -23.01 -12.57 -2.78
C GLU A 124 -21.56 -12.76 -3.28
N GLU A 125 -20.64 -12.05 -2.66
CA GLU A 125 -19.21 -12.30 -2.84
C GLU A 125 -18.89 -13.74 -2.42
N PRO A 126 -18.16 -14.52 -3.25
CA PRO A 126 -17.79 -15.89 -2.89
C PRO A 126 -16.86 -15.92 -1.69
N THR A 127 -16.97 -16.99 -0.91
CA THR A 127 -16.02 -17.32 0.16
C THR A 127 -14.62 -17.59 -0.39
N VAL A 128 -13.61 -17.56 0.49
CA VAL A 128 -12.23 -17.91 0.12
C VAL A 128 -12.17 -19.32 -0.44
N GLU A 129 -12.87 -20.27 0.17
CA GLU A 129 -12.94 -21.67 -0.28
C GLU A 129 -13.59 -21.79 -1.67
N GLN A 130 -14.69 -21.09 -1.91
CA GLN A 130 -15.32 -21.05 -3.23
C GLN A 130 -14.42 -20.41 -4.29
N THR A 131 -13.66 -19.39 -3.91
CA THR A 131 -12.71 -18.71 -4.81
C THR A 131 -11.57 -19.64 -5.21
N ILE A 132 -11.06 -20.45 -4.27
CA ILE A 132 -10.03 -21.46 -4.58
C ILE A 132 -10.54 -22.44 -5.64
N GLU A 133 -11.79 -22.91 -5.53
CA GLU A 133 -12.38 -23.81 -6.54
C GLU A 133 -12.60 -23.12 -7.89
N ILE A 134 -12.98 -21.84 -7.90
CA ILE A 134 -13.07 -21.03 -9.12
C ILE A 134 -11.69 -20.94 -9.79
N LEU A 135 -10.65 -20.64 -9.02
CA LEU A 135 -9.28 -20.55 -9.53
C LEU A 135 -8.78 -21.89 -10.09
N LYS A 136 -9.09 -23.01 -9.43
CA LYS A 136 -8.76 -24.36 -9.96
C LYS A 136 -9.44 -24.61 -11.31
N GLY A 137 -10.68 -24.16 -11.48
CA GLY A 137 -11.40 -24.23 -12.75
C GLY A 137 -10.76 -23.38 -13.86
N LEU A 138 -10.16 -22.24 -13.50
CA LEU A 138 -9.50 -21.33 -14.43
C LEU A 138 -8.02 -21.67 -14.70
N ARG A 139 -7.38 -22.49 -13.86
CA ARG A 139 -5.95 -22.84 -13.94
C ARG A 139 -5.50 -23.14 -15.36
N LYS A 140 -6.18 -24.09 -16.03
CA LYS A 140 -5.78 -24.57 -17.36
C LYS A 140 -5.76 -23.45 -18.39
N VAL A 141 -6.68 -22.48 -18.29
CA VAL A 141 -6.76 -21.34 -19.21
C VAL A 141 -5.52 -20.44 -19.03
N PHE A 142 -5.14 -20.14 -17.78
CA PHE A 142 -3.97 -19.31 -17.50
C PHE A 142 -2.65 -20.02 -17.83
N GLU A 143 -2.53 -21.31 -17.52
CA GLU A 143 -1.35 -22.12 -17.85
C GLU A 143 -1.12 -22.18 -19.37
N GLU A 144 -2.19 -22.39 -20.15
CA GLU A 144 -2.11 -22.41 -21.61
C GLU A 144 -1.81 -21.02 -22.19
N HIS A 145 -2.40 -19.95 -21.62
CA HIS A 145 -2.22 -18.59 -22.11
C HIS A 145 -0.80 -18.05 -21.87
N HIS A 146 -0.26 -18.27 -20.66
CA HIS A 146 1.05 -17.73 -20.25
C HIS A 146 2.21 -18.70 -20.45
N HIS A 147 1.92 -19.97 -20.79
CA HIS A 147 2.92 -21.04 -20.87
C HIS A 147 3.69 -21.25 -19.55
N VAL A 148 2.95 -21.28 -18.44
CA VAL A 148 3.46 -21.51 -17.09
C VAL A 148 2.72 -22.68 -16.43
N LYS A 149 3.24 -23.21 -15.32
CA LYS A 149 2.51 -24.09 -14.41
C LYS A 149 2.11 -23.36 -13.14
N ILE A 150 0.91 -23.61 -12.63
CA ILE A 150 0.40 -22.95 -11.44
C ILE A 150 0.12 -23.99 -10.34
N THR A 151 0.82 -23.87 -9.21
CA THR A 151 0.69 -24.80 -8.08
C THR A 151 -0.65 -24.67 -7.36
N ASP A 152 -1.05 -25.69 -6.58
CA ASP A 152 -2.22 -25.61 -5.70
C ASP A 152 -2.01 -24.54 -4.60
N ASP A 153 -0.81 -24.50 -4.02
CA ASP A 153 -0.45 -23.54 -2.98
C ASP A 153 -0.50 -22.08 -3.48
N ALA A 154 -0.13 -21.82 -4.74
CA ALA A 154 -0.30 -20.50 -5.37
C ALA A 154 -1.77 -20.07 -5.42
N LEU A 155 -2.69 -20.97 -5.81
CA LEU A 155 -4.12 -20.64 -5.87
C LEU A 155 -4.72 -20.37 -4.49
N GLU A 156 -4.37 -21.21 -3.51
CA GLU A 156 -4.78 -20.99 -2.13
C GLU A 156 -4.27 -19.67 -1.57
N THR A 157 -3.00 -19.38 -1.84
CA THR A 157 -2.32 -18.16 -1.42
C THR A 157 -2.96 -16.94 -2.08
N ALA A 158 -3.26 -16.99 -3.38
CA ALA A 158 -3.92 -15.89 -4.09
C ALA A 158 -5.29 -15.56 -3.48
N ALA A 159 -6.11 -16.58 -3.18
CA ALA A 159 -7.41 -16.38 -2.54
C ALA A 159 -7.27 -15.83 -1.11
N LYS A 160 -6.40 -16.41 -0.27
CA LYS A 160 -6.21 -16.00 1.12
C LYS A 160 -5.59 -14.60 1.24
N LEU A 161 -4.54 -14.31 0.47
CA LEU A 161 -3.86 -13.03 0.51
C LEU A 161 -4.70 -11.91 -0.09
N SER A 162 -5.36 -12.13 -1.23
CA SER A 162 -6.25 -11.10 -1.81
C SER A 162 -7.43 -10.77 -0.89
N ALA A 163 -8.03 -11.77 -0.24
CA ALA A 163 -9.09 -11.55 0.74
C ALA A 163 -8.63 -10.69 1.93
N ARG A 164 -7.37 -10.90 2.38
CA ARG A 164 -6.82 -10.26 3.57
C ARG A 164 -6.21 -8.87 3.32
N TYR A 165 -5.54 -8.70 2.19
CA TYR A 165 -4.69 -7.53 1.91
C TYR A 165 -5.26 -6.60 0.84
N ILE A 166 -6.15 -7.08 -0.04
CA ILE A 166 -6.79 -6.28 -1.10
C ILE A 166 -8.26 -6.09 -0.76
N THR A 167 -8.58 -5.06 0.03
CA THR A 167 -9.93 -4.84 0.59
C THR A 167 -10.84 -3.95 -0.25
N ASN A 168 -10.29 -3.24 -1.23
CA ASN A 168 -11.04 -2.34 -2.13
C ASN A 168 -11.63 -3.06 -3.36
N ARG A 169 -11.43 -4.37 -3.47
CA ARG A 169 -11.96 -5.23 -4.54
C ARG A 169 -12.62 -6.46 -3.92
N PHE A 170 -13.52 -7.07 -4.68
CA PHE A 170 -14.28 -8.25 -4.25
C PHE A 170 -13.69 -9.53 -4.85
N LEU A 171 -13.81 -10.63 -4.13
CA LEU A 171 -13.60 -11.96 -4.68
C LEU A 171 -14.68 -12.27 -5.73
N PRO A 172 -14.42 -13.14 -6.72
CA PRO A 172 -13.15 -13.83 -6.97
C PRO A 172 -12.16 -12.98 -7.81
N ASP A 173 -12.61 -11.85 -8.34
CA ASP A 173 -11.95 -11.01 -9.35
C ASP A 173 -10.50 -10.66 -8.96
N LYS A 174 -10.30 -10.10 -7.76
CA LYS A 174 -8.97 -9.76 -7.25
C LYS A 174 -8.01 -10.96 -7.14
N ALA A 175 -8.50 -12.16 -6.92
CA ALA A 175 -7.68 -13.36 -6.83
C ALA A 175 -7.33 -13.90 -8.22
N VAL A 176 -8.25 -13.76 -9.18
CA VAL A 176 -8.04 -14.08 -10.59
C VAL A 176 -6.98 -13.16 -11.17
N ASP A 177 -7.11 -11.85 -10.98
CA ASP A 177 -6.13 -10.85 -11.44
C ASP A 177 -4.72 -11.13 -10.88
N LEU A 178 -4.62 -11.52 -9.60
CA LEU A 178 -3.32 -11.86 -8.99
C LEU A 178 -2.65 -13.05 -9.66
N ILE A 179 -3.42 -14.09 -9.99
CA ILE A 179 -2.88 -15.28 -10.68
C ILE A 179 -2.47 -14.93 -12.11
N ASP A 180 -3.26 -14.11 -12.80
CA ASP A 180 -2.94 -13.65 -14.14
C ASP A 180 -1.64 -12.84 -14.17
N GLU A 181 -1.48 -11.88 -13.25
CA GLU A 181 -0.26 -11.08 -13.15
C GLU A 181 0.94 -11.90 -12.67
N ALA A 182 0.76 -12.82 -11.73
CA ALA A 182 1.82 -13.74 -11.29
C ALA A 182 2.31 -14.63 -12.45
N ALA A 183 1.39 -15.12 -13.29
CA ALA A 183 1.72 -15.90 -14.48
C ALA A 183 2.48 -15.06 -15.52
N ALA A 184 2.01 -13.85 -15.79
CA ALA A 184 2.69 -12.91 -16.69
C ALA A 184 4.10 -12.55 -16.19
N TYR A 185 4.23 -12.29 -14.88
CA TYR A 185 5.51 -11.96 -14.23
C TYR A 185 6.53 -13.10 -14.39
N VAL A 186 6.13 -14.32 -14.04
CA VAL A 186 6.99 -15.51 -14.14
C VAL A 186 7.38 -15.81 -15.58
N ARG A 187 6.46 -15.62 -16.53
CA ARG A 187 6.74 -15.74 -17.96
C ARG A 187 7.79 -14.72 -18.42
N LEU A 188 7.64 -13.46 -18.00
CA LEU A 188 8.59 -12.40 -18.32
C LEU A 188 9.97 -12.68 -17.70
N GLU A 189 10.03 -13.03 -16.41
CA GLU A 189 11.27 -13.38 -15.70
C GLU A 189 12.00 -14.55 -16.36
N SER A 190 11.27 -15.60 -16.74
CA SER A 190 11.83 -16.76 -17.45
C SER A 190 12.34 -16.46 -18.86
N SER A 191 11.90 -15.36 -19.47
CA SER A 191 12.33 -14.94 -20.80
C SER A 191 13.67 -14.20 -20.79
N TYR A 192 14.13 -13.72 -19.62
CA TYR A 192 15.44 -13.08 -19.52
C TYR A 192 16.58 -14.10 -19.49
N PRO A 193 17.71 -13.84 -20.17
CA PRO A 193 18.91 -14.65 -20.02
C PRO A 193 19.36 -14.62 -18.55
N SER A 194 19.69 -15.79 -18.00
CA SER A 194 20.28 -15.87 -16.66
C SER A 194 21.58 -15.04 -16.58
N GLU A 195 21.97 -14.59 -15.38
CA GLU A 195 23.25 -13.87 -15.20
C GLU A 195 24.44 -14.64 -15.76
N GLU A 196 24.42 -15.98 -15.68
CA GLU A 196 25.46 -16.82 -16.27
C GLU A 196 25.52 -16.73 -17.80
N LEU A 197 24.36 -16.64 -18.48
CA LEU A 197 24.30 -16.46 -19.92
C LEU A 197 24.75 -15.07 -20.34
N LEU A 198 24.39 -14.04 -19.57
CA LEU A 198 24.86 -12.66 -19.82
C LEU A 198 26.39 -12.57 -19.71
N LYS A 199 26.98 -13.19 -18.68
CA LYS A 199 28.44 -13.26 -18.52
C LYS A 199 29.11 -14.00 -19.68
N LEU A 200 28.57 -15.15 -20.08
CA LEU A 200 29.08 -15.90 -21.23
C LEU A 200 28.98 -15.10 -22.54
N GLU A 201 27.88 -14.36 -22.74
CA GLU A 201 27.70 -13.50 -23.92
C GLU A 201 28.72 -12.36 -23.96
N GLU A 202 28.99 -11.74 -22.81
CA GLU A 202 30.04 -10.71 -22.67
C GLU A 202 31.44 -11.29 -22.90
N GLU A 203 31.74 -12.47 -22.35
CA GLU A 203 33.01 -13.18 -22.59
C GLU A 203 33.20 -13.54 -24.07
N ILE A 204 32.16 -14.04 -24.73
CA ILE A 204 32.15 -14.35 -26.16
C ILE A 204 32.46 -13.09 -26.97
N LYS A 205 31.77 -11.98 -26.67
CA LYS A 205 31.98 -10.69 -27.37
C LYS A 205 33.41 -10.17 -27.18
N ASN A 206 33.91 -10.18 -25.95
CA ASN A 206 35.28 -9.79 -25.64
C ASN A 206 36.32 -10.66 -26.37
N LEU A 207 36.04 -11.96 -26.52
CA LEU A 207 36.92 -12.87 -27.25
C LEU A 207 36.88 -12.60 -28.77
N GLU A 208 35.72 -12.29 -29.33
CA GLU A 208 35.56 -11.91 -30.75
C GLU A 208 36.36 -10.65 -31.08
N GLU A 209 36.32 -9.64 -30.21
CA GLU A 209 37.12 -8.42 -30.34
C GLU A 209 38.63 -8.73 -30.30
N LYS A 210 39.10 -9.54 -29.32
CA LYS A 210 40.50 -9.97 -29.23
C LYS A 210 40.97 -10.76 -30.47
N ILE A 211 40.11 -11.62 -31.03
CA ILE A 211 40.40 -12.36 -32.26
C ILE A 211 40.59 -11.40 -33.43
N ASN A 212 39.70 -10.41 -33.58
CA ASN A 212 39.82 -9.41 -34.64
C ASN A 212 41.12 -8.61 -34.51
N ASP A 213 41.47 -8.18 -33.30
CA ASP A 213 42.72 -7.47 -33.03
C ASP A 213 43.97 -8.30 -33.36
N ALA A 214 44.01 -9.57 -32.94
CA ALA A 214 45.13 -10.47 -33.23
C ALA A 214 45.28 -10.73 -34.74
N VAL A 215 44.16 -10.83 -35.48
CA VAL A 215 44.16 -10.96 -36.94
C VAL A 215 44.70 -9.68 -37.60
N VAL A 216 44.29 -8.50 -37.13
CA VAL A 216 44.78 -7.21 -37.63
C VAL A 216 46.29 -7.03 -37.38
N LYS A 217 46.78 -7.52 -36.24
CA LYS A 217 48.21 -7.49 -35.87
C LYS A 217 49.07 -8.56 -36.59
N GLY A 218 48.45 -9.49 -37.31
CA GLY A 218 49.14 -10.60 -37.99
C GLY A 218 49.55 -11.74 -37.07
N GLU A 219 49.00 -11.81 -35.86
CA GLU A 219 49.27 -12.83 -34.83
C GLU A 219 48.36 -14.05 -35.05
N TYR A 220 48.54 -14.74 -36.17
CA TYR A 220 47.63 -15.81 -36.61
C TYR A 220 47.56 -17.02 -35.66
N GLU A 221 48.65 -17.34 -34.96
CA GLU A 221 48.69 -18.46 -34.01
C GLU A 221 47.86 -18.17 -32.75
N GLU A 222 47.93 -16.93 -32.25
CA GLU A 222 47.12 -16.47 -31.11
C GLU A 222 45.64 -16.39 -31.49
N ALA A 223 45.33 -15.85 -32.67
CA ALA A 223 43.98 -15.84 -33.21
C ALA A 223 43.39 -17.26 -33.36
N ALA A 224 44.21 -18.26 -33.73
CA ALA A 224 43.78 -19.65 -33.79
C ALA A 224 43.46 -20.24 -32.40
N LYS A 225 44.28 -19.95 -31.38
CA LYS A 225 44.02 -20.37 -29.99
C LYS A 225 42.74 -19.74 -29.44
N LEU A 226 42.56 -18.44 -29.66
CA LEU A 226 41.35 -17.72 -29.25
C LEU A 226 40.10 -18.23 -29.97
N LYS A 227 40.17 -18.61 -31.25
CA LYS A 227 39.04 -19.22 -31.98
C LYS A 227 38.59 -20.56 -31.38
N VAL A 228 39.51 -21.39 -30.89
CA VAL A 228 39.17 -22.65 -30.21
C VAL A 228 38.40 -22.37 -28.92
N GLU A 229 38.84 -21.38 -28.15
CA GLU A 229 38.19 -20.98 -26.91
C GLU A 229 36.82 -20.32 -27.17
N LEU A 230 36.68 -19.51 -28.24
CA LEU A 230 35.40 -18.96 -28.67
C LEU A 230 34.40 -20.09 -28.96
N GLN A 231 34.83 -21.13 -29.66
CA GLN A 231 33.97 -22.26 -29.98
C GLN A 231 33.55 -23.03 -28.73
N ARG A 232 34.45 -23.17 -27.75
CA ARG A 232 34.14 -23.78 -26.44
C ARG A 232 33.06 -22.98 -25.71
N LEU A 233 33.24 -21.66 -25.59
CA LEU A 233 32.26 -20.78 -24.92
C LEU A 233 30.92 -20.73 -25.65
N LYS A 234 30.91 -20.72 -26.99
CA LYS A 234 29.67 -20.79 -27.79
C LYS A 234 28.91 -22.10 -27.57
N ASN A 235 29.61 -23.23 -27.47
CA ASN A 235 28.98 -24.51 -27.16
C ASN A 235 28.42 -24.52 -25.74
N GLU A 236 29.16 -23.98 -24.76
CA GLU A 236 28.70 -23.85 -23.37
C GLU A 236 27.46 -22.96 -23.24
N TYR A 237 27.45 -21.81 -23.94
CA TYR A 237 26.30 -20.91 -24.03
C TYR A 237 25.07 -21.62 -24.59
N GLU A 238 25.20 -22.34 -25.70
CA GLU A 238 24.10 -23.11 -26.31
C GLU A 238 23.56 -24.22 -25.40
N GLU A 239 24.44 -24.92 -24.68
CA GLU A 239 24.01 -25.93 -23.71
C GLU A 239 23.24 -25.32 -22.54
N LYS A 240 23.74 -24.22 -21.97
CA LYS A 240 23.08 -23.52 -20.86
C LYS A 240 21.76 -22.87 -21.28
N ARG A 241 21.72 -22.26 -22.46
CA ARG A 241 20.50 -21.69 -23.05
C ARG A 241 19.43 -22.76 -23.24
N LYS A 242 19.77 -23.92 -23.83
CA LYS A 242 18.83 -25.04 -23.99
C LYS A 242 18.37 -25.64 -22.67
N LYS A 243 19.20 -25.59 -21.62
CA LYS A 243 18.78 -25.97 -20.27
C LYS A 243 17.77 -24.98 -19.71
N GLN A 244 18.00 -23.67 -19.88
CA GLN A 244 17.07 -22.63 -19.43
C GLN A 244 15.73 -22.70 -20.17
N GLU A 245 15.74 -22.88 -21.49
CA GLU A 245 14.52 -23.02 -22.31
C GLU A 245 13.68 -24.26 -21.96
N LYS A 246 14.27 -25.27 -21.33
CA LYS A 246 13.57 -26.50 -20.89
C LYS A 246 12.95 -26.40 -19.50
N VAL A 247 13.29 -25.38 -18.71
CA VAL A 247 12.67 -25.19 -17.40
C VAL A 247 11.29 -24.58 -17.63
N GLU A 248 10.24 -25.37 -17.40
CA GLU A 248 8.88 -24.82 -17.40
C GLU A 248 8.76 -23.82 -16.25
N PRO A 249 8.36 -22.56 -16.53
CA PRO A 249 8.23 -21.55 -15.51
C PRO A 249 7.01 -21.87 -14.61
N VAL A 250 7.21 -21.76 -13.28
CA VAL A 250 6.22 -22.17 -12.27
C VAL A 250 5.80 -20.99 -11.41
N VAL A 251 4.50 -20.82 -11.23
CA VAL A 251 3.89 -19.90 -10.27
C VAL A 251 3.67 -20.63 -8.95
N ASP A 252 4.43 -20.22 -7.93
CA ASP A 252 4.34 -20.70 -6.56
C ASP A 252 3.72 -19.63 -5.63
N GLU A 253 3.56 -19.96 -4.35
CA GLU A 253 3.05 -19.05 -3.33
C GLU A 253 3.93 -17.82 -3.11
N ASN A 254 5.25 -17.91 -3.35
CA ASN A 254 6.18 -16.82 -3.15
C ASN A 254 6.03 -15.74 -4.23
N VAL A 255 5.83 -16.16 -5.48
CA VAL A 255 5.51 -15.26 -6.59
C VAL A 255 4.22 -14.52 -6.28
N VAL A 256 3.15 -15.23 -5.89
CA VAL A 256 1.87 -14.61 -5.55
C VAL A 256 2.04 -13.60 -4.41
N ALA A 257 2.79 -13.94 -3.36
CA ALA A 257 3.07 -13.02 -2.26
C ALA A 257 3.83 -11.76 -2.71
N ARG A 258 4.78 -11.90 -3.65
CA ARG A 258 5.52 -10.78 -4.24
C ARG A 258 4.61 -9.85 -5.06
N ILE A 259 3.69 -10.38 -5.85
CA ILE A 259 2.73 -9.55 -6.61
C ILE A 259 1.80 -8.79 -5.66
N VAL A 260 1.30 -9.45 -4.60
CA VAL A 260 0.51 -8.75 -3.58
C VAL A 260 1.33 -7.64 -2.92
N GLU A 261 2.61 -7.87 -2.64
CA GLU A 261 3.52 -6.84 -2.12
C GLU A 261 3.67 -5.66 -3.08
N GLN A 262 3.82 -5.91 -4.39
CA GLN A 262 3.89 -4.85 -5.39
C GLN A 262 2.59 -4.03 -5.49
N TRP A 263 1.43 -4.68 -5.45
CA TRP A 263 0.14 -3.99 -5.54
C TRP A 263 -0.20 -3.17 -4.31
N THR A 264 0.15 -3.70 -3.15
CA THR A 264 -0.31 -3.15 -1.86
C THR A 264 0.77 -2.36 -1.13
N GLY A 265 2.05 -2.52 -1.52
CA GLY A 265 3.21 -2.05 -0.78
C GLY A 265 3.48 -2.83 0.51
N ILE A 266 2.79 -3.96 0.75
CA ILE A 266 2.85 -4.73 1.99
C ILE A 266 3.81 -5.91 1.82
N PRO A 267 4.87 -6.07 2.63
CA PRO A 267 5.80 -7.18 2.50
C PRO A 267 5.19 -8.51 2.93
N VAL A 268 4.48 -9.18 2.02
CA VAL A 268 3.76 -10.44 2.27
C VAL A 268 4.66 -11.67 2.21
N SER A 269 5.74 -11.58 1.43
CA SER A 269 6.75 -12.63 1.22
C SER A 269 7.57 -12.99 2.47
N ARG A 270 7.49 -12.17 3.53
CA ARG A 270 8.34 -12.23 4.73
C ARG A 270 7.68 -12.89 5.96
N ILE A 271 6.49 -13.49 5.83
CA ILE A 271 5.47 -13.44 6.88
C ILE A 271 5.46 -14.51 8.00
N MET A 272 6.35 -15.51 8.08
CA MET A 272 6.31 -16.40 9.28
C MET A 272 7.54 -16.37 10.17
N GLU A 273 8.75 -16.53 9.63
CA GLU A 273 9.95 -16.53 10.48
C GLU A 273 10.54 -15.13 10.68
N SER A 274 10.59 -14.30 9.62
CA SER A 274 11.21 -12.97 9.71
C SER A 274 10.36 -11.94 10.46
N GLU A 275 9.03 -11.96 10.35
CA GLU A 275 8.16 -11.06 11.14
C GLU A 275 8.22 -11.42 12.62
N ARG A 276 8.29 -12.72 12.96
CA ARG A 276 8.42 -13.18 14.34
C ARG A 276 9.74 -12.70 14.94
N GLU A 277 10.85 -12.83 14.23
CA GLU A 277 12.14 -12.32 14.71
C GLU A 277 12.12 -10.80 14.88
N LYS A 278 11.57 -10.06 13.89
CA LYS A 278 11.39 -8.61 13.99
C LYS A 278 10.58 -8.21 15.21
N LEU A 279 9.50 -8.93 15.52
CA LEU A 279 8.67 -8.66 16.69
C LEU A 279 9.37 -9.00 18.00
N LEU A 280 10.20 -10.05 18.02
CA LEU A 280 10.99 -10.44 19.20
C LEU A 280 12.12 -9.46 19.50
N LYS A 281 12.71 -8.86 18.46
CA LYS A 281 13.81 -7.88 18.53
C LYS A 281 13.33 -6.44 18.28
N LEU A 282 12.04 -6.16 18.41
CA LEU A 282 11.46 -4.87 18.03
C LEU A 282 12.10 -3.72 18.81
N GLU A 283 12.34 -3.91 20.11
CA GLU A 283 13.04 -2.96 20.96
C GLU A 283 14.46 -2.66 20.44
N GLU A 284 15.21 -3.69 20.03
CA GLU A 284 16.57 -3.53 19.49
C GLU A 284 16.57 -2.72 18.19
N PHE A 285 15.66 -3.04 17.26
CA PHE A 285 15.51 -2.30 16.00
C PHE A 285 15.12 -0.84 16.24
N ILE A 286 14.24 -0.57 17.21
CA ILE A 286 13.87 0.80 17.57
C ILE A 286 15.09 1.56 18.12
N HIS A 287 15.89 0.93 18.99
CA HIS A 287 17.06 1.56 19.61
C HIS A 287 18.25 1.78 18.68
N GLN A 288 18.23 1.25 17.44
CA GLN A 288 19.19 1.64 16.42
C GLN A 288 19.06 3.11 16.02
N ARG A 289 17.86 3.69 16.18
CA ARG A 289 17.54 5.07 15.80
C ARG A 289 17.09 5.94 16.97
N LEU A 290 16.46 5.34 17.98
CA LEU A 290 15.94 6.05 19.14
C LEU A 290 16.83 5.86 20.37
N VAL A 291 17.37 6.97 20.88
CA VAL A 291 18.21 6.97 22.09
C VAL A 291 17.33 7.04 23.35
N ASN A 292 17.63 6.18 24.33
CA ASN A 292 16.91 6.05 25.60
C ASN A 292 15.39 5.80 25.38
N GLN A 293 14.51 6.35 26.23
CA GLN A 293 13.07 6.09 26.24
C GLN A 293 12.70 4.61 26.43
N GLU A 294 13.50 3.87 27.20
CA GLU A 294 13.36 2.41 27.40
C GLU A 294 11.94 1.98 27.83
N GLU A 295 11.33 2.73 28.76
CA GLU A 295 9.97 2.45 29.24
C GLU A 295 8.93 2.65 28.12
N ALA A 296 9.10 3.70 27.31
CA ALA A 296 8.21 3.99 26.19
C ALA A 296 8.28 2.91 25.11
N VAL A 297 9.50 2.54 24.71
CA VAL A 297 9.75 1.50 23.71
C VAL A 297 9.17 0.15 24.18
N LYS A 298 9.39 -0.23 25.44
CA LYS A 298 8.82 -1.47 26.01
C LYS A 298 7.29 -1.50 25.99
N ILE A 299 6.63 -0.41 26.36
CA ILE A 299 5.16 -0.33 26.38
C ILE A 299 4.59 -0.50 24.97
N VAL A 300 5.19 0.20 24.00
CA VAL A 300 4.78 0.15 22.59
C VAL A 300 5.02 -1.24 22.02
N ALA A 301 6.24 -1.77 22.14
CA ALA A 301 6.61 -3.08 21.60
C ALA A 301 5.77 -4.21 22.20
N ARG A 302 5.50 -4.19 23.51
CA ARG A 302 4.61 -5.18 24.16
C ARG A 302 3.18 -5.10 23.62
N THR A 303 2.67 -3.89 23.39
CA THR A 303 1.31 -3.70 22.88
C THR A 303 1.17 -4.21 21.45
N ILE A 304 2.15 -3.89 20.58
CA ILE A 304 2.19 -4.36 19.19
C ILE A 304 2.32 -5.89 19.14
N ARG A 305 3.21 -6.48 19.94
CA ARG A 305 3.34 -7.94 20.05
C ARG A 305 2.01 -8.61 20.41
N ARG A 306 1.29 -8.12 21.43
CA ARG A 306 -0.03 -8.67 21.83
C ARG A 306 -1.05 -8.64 20.69
N ALA A 307 -1.07 -7.57 19.90
CA ALA A 307 -1.96 -7.45 18.76
C ALA A 307 -1.60 -8.45 17.65
N ARG A 308 -0.30 -8.57 17.33
CA ARG A 308 0.21 -9.45 16.26
C ARG A 308 0.03 -10.94 16.56
N VAL A 309 0.09 -11.36 17.82
CA VAL A 309 -0.17 -12.76 18.21
C VAL A 309 -1.67 -13.07 18.39
N GLY A 310 -2.57 -12.13 18.06
CA GLY A 310 -4.01 -12.37 18.07
C GLY A 310 -4.66 -12.37 19.46
N ILE A 311 -3.99 -11.88 20.50
CA ILE A 311 -4.57 -11.76 21.85
C ILE A 311 -5.51 -10.55 21.95
N LYS A 312 -5.30 -9.53 21.11
CA LYS A 312 -6.14 -8.33 21.06
C LYS A 312 -7.39 -8.56 20.21
N ASN A 313 -8.46 -7.80 20.48
CA ASN A 313 -9.66 -7.76 19.64
C ASN A 313 -9.28 -7.43 18.18
N PRO A 314 -9.59 -8.31 17.21
CA PRO A 314 -9.22 -8.14 15.80
C PRO A 314 -9.99 -7.03 15.09
N ARG A 315 -11.02 -6.45 15.72
CA ARG A 315 -11.75 -5.29 15.19
C ARG A 315 -11.07 -3.96 15.47
N ARG A 316 -10.05 -3.91 16.32
CA ARG A 316 -9.39 -2.64 16.69
C ARG A 316 -8.08 -2.47 15.92
N PRO A 317 -7.57 -1.23 15.79
CA PRO A 317 -6.21 -0.98 15.29
C PRO A 317 -5.15 -1.78 16.06
N ILE A 318 -3.96 -1.97 15.49
CA ILE A 318 -2.85 -2.74 16.11
C ILE A 318 -2.51 -2.15 17.48
N GLY A 319 -2.42 -0.83 17.57
CA GLY A 319 -2.20 -0.11 18.82
C GLY A 319 -2.69 1.33 18.73
N VAL A 320 -3.28 1.83 19.81
CA VAL A 320 -3.69 3.22 19.98
C VAL A 320 -2.92 3.77 21.18
N PHE A 321 -2.05 4.75 20.92
CA PHE A 321 -1.12 5.30 21.90
C PHE A 321 -1.31 6.80 22.09
N LEU A 322 -1.12 7.28 23.32
CA LEU A 322 -0.99 8.70 23.63
C LEU A 322 0.41 8.96 24.18
N PHE A 323 1.22 9.68 23.41
CA PHE A 323 2.59 10.05 23.74
C PHE A 323 2.63 11.41 24.42
N LEU A 324 3.09 11.43 25.67
CA LEU A 324 3.20 12.62 26.51
C LEU A 324 4.66 12.95 26.78
N GLY A 325 5.00 14.23 26.77
CA GLY A 325 6.35 14.72 27.05
C GLY A 325 6.66 16.00 26.29
N PRO A 326 7.79 16.67 26.59
CA PRO A 326 8.13 17.92 25.92
C PRO A 326 8.45 17.73 24.43
N THR A 327 8.55 18.83 23.69
CA THR A 327 8.95 18.82 22.28
C THR A 327 10.40 18.36 22.10
N GLY A 328 10.67 17.62 21.03
CA GLY A 328 12.04 17.25 20.63
C GLY A 328 12.70 16.12 21.42
N VAL A 329 11.94 15.32 22.18
CA VAL A 329 12.45 14.16 22.95
C VAL A 329 12.32 12.80 22.24
N GLY A 330 11.77 12.77 21.02
CA GLY A 330 11.69 11.54 20.21
C GLY A 330 10.29 10.96 19.99
N LYS A 331 9.20 11.66 20.38
CA LYS A 331 7.80 11.22 20.12
C LYS A 331 7.55 10.86 18.65
N THR A 332 7.88 11.79 17.75
CA THR A 332 7.74 11.62 16.29
C THR A 332 8.76 10.64 15.72
N GLU A 333 9.98 10.58 16.28
CA GLU A 333 11.01 9.65 15.81
C GLU A 333 10.63 8.20 16.09
N LEU A 334 10.01 7.91 17.24
CA LEU A 334 9.47 6.58 17.52
C LEU A 334 8.37 6.21 16.52
N ALA A 335 7.47 7.13 16.17
CA ALA A 335 6.43 6.87 15.17
C ALA A 335 7.02 6.54 13.79
N ARG A 336 8.01 7.32 13.35
CA ARG A 336 8.74 7.12 12.08
C ARG A 336 9.49 5.80 12.07
N THR A 337 10.19 5.47 13.17
CA THR A 337 10.92 4.22 13.32
C THR A 337 9.98 3.01 13.30
N LEU A 338 8.79 3.10 13.92
CA LEU A 338 7.79 2.04 13.84
C LEU A 338 7.28 1.84 12.42
N ALA A 339 7.08 2.92 11.65
CA ALA A 339 6.67 2.82 10.25
C ALA A 339 7.70 2.06 9.41
N ASP A 340 8.98 2.41 9.58
CA ASP A 340 10.09 1.74 8.91
C ASP A 340 10.23 0.26 9.32
N VAL A 341 10.33 -0.02 10.63
CA VAL A 341 10.58 -1.38 11.13
C VAL A 341 9.42 -2.34 10.83
N LEU A 342 8.18 -1.88 10.98
CA LEU A 342 6.98 -2.73 10.89
C LEU A 342 6.33 -2.74 9.51
N PHE A 343 6.44 -1.64 8.75
CA PHE A 343 5.81 -1.50 7.44
C PHE A 343 6.82 -1.31 6.31
N GLY A 344 8.12 -1.29 6.61
CA GLY A 344 9.21 -1.34 5.64
C GLY A 344 9.62 0.01 5.05
N SER A 345 8.96 1.11 5.44
CA SER A 345 9.29 2.46 4.97
C SER A 345 8.79 3.52 5.95
N GLU A 346 9.56 4.59 6.14
CA GLU A 346 9.13 5.78 6.86
C GLU A 346 7.89 6.44 6.23
N ASP A 347 7.71 6.31 4.91
CA ASP A 347 6.57 6.87 4.19
C ASP A 347 5.26 6.16 4.53
N ALA A 348 5.32 5.00 5.20
CA ALA A 348 4.14 4.36 5.79
C ALA A 348 3.63 5.13 7.03
N MET A 349 4.20 6.29 7.36
CA MET A 349 3.68 7.20 8.36
C MET A 349 2.76 8.27 7.74
N ILE A 350 1.49 8.29 8.15
CA ILE A 350 0.52 9.34 7.82
C ILE A 350 0.54 10.34 8.96
N ARG A 351 1.01 11.58 8.71
CA ARG A 351 1.07 12.64 9.72
C ARG A 351 -0.04 13.66 9.50
N LEU A 352 -0.76 13.98 10.57
CA LEU A 352 -1.78 15.02 10.62
C LEU A 352 -1.51 15.95 11.80
N ASP A 353 -1.46 17.26 11.56
CA ASP A 353 -1.35 18.28 12.60
C ASP A 353 -2.75 18.66 13.09
N MET A 354 -3.04 18.41 14.37
CA MET A 354 -4.36 18.67 14.94
C MET A 354 -4.65 20.15 15.13
N SER A 355 -3.65 21.02 15.05
CA SER A 355 -3.84 22.47 15.00
C SER A 355 -4.57 22.91 13.71
N GLU A 356 -4.50 22.13 12.62
CA GLU A 356 -5.29 22.39 11.39
C GLU A 356 -6.78 22.03 11.54
N TYR A 357 -7.13 21.29 12.59
CA TYR A 357 -8.48 20.80 12.87
C TYR A 357 -9.10 21.43 14.12
N MET A 358 -8.63 22.63 14.51
CA MET A 358 -9.17 23.41 15.63
C MET A 358 -10.61 23.89 15.41
N GLU A 359 -10.99 24.11 14.15
CA GLU A 359 -12.29 24.67 13.78
C GLU A 359 -13.26 23.59 13.32
N LYS A 360 -14.55 23.76 13.62
CA LYS A 360 -15.57 22.75 13.32
C LYS A 360 -15.64 22.37 11.83
N HIS A 361 -15.44 23.33 10.93
CA HIS A 361 -15.55 23.09 9.48
C HIS A 361 -14.31 22.36 8.92
N SER A 362 -13.14 22.48 9.54
CA SER A 362 -11.95 21.77 9.09
C SER A 362 -11.99 20.28 9.42
N VAL A 363 -12.79 19.86 10.42
CA VAL A 363 -13.05 18.44 10.76
C VAL A 363 -13.58 17.65 9.56
N ALA A 364 -14.42 18.26 8.73
CA ALA A 364 -14.95 17.61 7.54
C ALA A 364 -13.85 17.23 6.54
N ARG A 365 -12.70 17.93 6.52
CA ARG A 365 -11.56 17.58 5.65
C ARG A 365 -10.92 16.24 6.04
N LEU A 366 -11.06 15.81 7.29
CA LEU A 366 -10.48 14.55 7.79
C LEU A 366 -11.16 13.33 7.16
N ILE A 367 -12.49 13.38 6.99
CA ILE A 367 -13.34 12.28 6.48
C ILE A 367 -13.98 12.55 5.11
N GLY A 368 -13.86 13.76 4.59
CA GLY A 368 -14.52 14.21 3.37
C GLY A 368 -15.80 14.98 3.68
N ALA A 369 -16.07 16.00 2.87
CA ALA A 369 -17.29 16.78 3.01
C ALA A 369 -18.53 15.91 2.70
N PRO A 370 -19.68 16.13 3.35
CA PRO A 370 -20.93 15.47 2.99
C PRO A 370 -21.49 16.00 1.65
N PRO A 371 -22.43 15.27 1.00
CA PRO A 371 -23.03 15.71 -0.26
C PRO A 371 -23.63 17.12 -0.18
N GLY A 372 -23.26 17.99 -1.12
CA GLY A 372 -23.76 19.37 -1.21
C GLY A 372 -22.84 20.46 -0.62
N TYR A 373 -21.66 20.10 -0.13
CA TYR A 373 -20.64 21.05 0.35
C TYR A 373 -19.45 21.13 -0.61
N VAL A 374 -18.77 22.29 -0.63
CA VAL A 374 -17.53 22.48 -1.41
C VAL A 374 -16.47 21.50 -0.90
N GLY A 375 -15.82 20.77 -1.83
CA GLY A 375 -14.87 19.71 -1.49
C GLY A 375 -15.48 18.31 -1.36
N TYR A 376 -16.77 18.11 -1.69
CA TYR A 376 -17.38 16.77 -1.75
C TYR A 376 -16.66 15.81 -2.71
N GLU A 377 -16.12 16.34 -3.81
CA GLU A 377 -15.33 15.57 -4.78
C GLU A 377 -13.97 15.11 -4.19
N GLU A 378 -13.42 15.86 -3.24
CA GLU A 378 -12.17 15.54 -2.54
C GLU A 378 -12.47 14.57 -1.38
N GLY A 379 -11.95 13.34 -1.45
CA GLY A 379 -12.09 12.39 -0.35
C GLY A 379 -11.41 12.90 0.92
N GLY A 380 -11.77 12.33 2.09
CA GLY A 380 -11.16 12.75 3.35
C GLY A 380 -9.66 12.51 3.41
N GLN A 381 -8.91 13.45 3.97
CA GLN A 381 -7.46 13.38 4.07
C GLN A 381 -6.98 12.13 4.83
N LEU A 382 -7.64 11.78 5.94
CA LEU A 382 -7.30 10.57 6.70
C LEU A 382 -7.84 9.32 6.01
N THR A 383 -9.10 9.35 5.57
CA THR A 383 -9.76 8.17 4.98
C THR A 383 -9.09 7.75 3.67
N GLU A 384 -8.72 8.69 2.79
CA GLU A 384 -8.02 8.38 1.54
C GLU A 384 -6.57 7.97 1.77
N ALA A 385 -5.86 8.59 2.71
CA ALA A 385 -4.49 8.19 3.04
C ALA A 385 -4.44 6.74 3.55
N VAL A 386 -5.34 6.37 4.45
CA VAL A 386 -5.43 5.00 4.99
C VAL A 386 -5.99 4.02 3.96
N ARG A 387 -6.93 4.44 3.10
CA ARG A 387 -7.40 3.61 1.99
C ARG A 387 -6.29 3.26 1.00
N LYS A 388 -5.39 4.21 0.70
CA LYS A 388 -4.21 3.99 -0.14
C LYS A 388 -3.14 3.16 0.56
N ARG A 389 -2.97 3.33 1.88
CA ARG A 389 -2.00 2.61 2.72
C ARG A 389 -2.64 2.10 4.02
N PRO A 390 -3.32 0.94 3.99
CA PRO A 390 -4.03 0.40 5.17
C PRO A 390 -3.10 -0.04 6.31
N TYR A 391 -1.83 -0.29 5.98
CA TYR A 391 -0.77 -0.67 6.91
C TYR A 391 0.13 0.55 7.11
N SER A 392 -0.18 1.32 8.14
CA SER A 392 0.47 2.62 8.35
C SER A 392 0.50 2.99 9.83
N VAL A 393 1.46 3.85 10.17
CA VAL A 393 1.47 4.58 11.44
C VAL A 393 0.76 5.90 11.23
N ILE A 394 -0.36 6.12 11.90
CA ILE A 394 -1.08 7.39 11.87
C ILE A 394 -0.61 8.22 13.06
N LEU A 395 0.07 9.33 12.78
CA LEU A 395 0.54 10.29 13.77
C LEU A 395 -0.37 11.51 13.80
N LEU A 396 -1.09 11.68 14.91
CA LEU A 396 -1.93 12.84 15.22
C LEU A 396 -1.16 13.75 16.18
N ASP A 397 -0.55 14.82 15.64
CA ASP A 397 0.31 15.72 16.41
C ASP A 397 -0.53 16.77 17.17
N GLU A 398 -0.17 17.10 18.41
CA GLU A 398 -0.85 18.12 19.24
C GLU A 398 -2.35 17.89 19.45
N ILE A 399 -2.73 16.66 19.81
CA ILE A 399 -4.12 16.21 19.87
C ILE A 399 -5.03 17.06 20.78
N GLU A 400 -4.47 17.76 21.76
CA GLU A 400 -5.18 18.70 22.63
C GLU A 400 -5.72 19.94 21.91
N LYS A 401 -5.20 20.26 20.71
CA LYS A 401 -5.65 21.40 19.90
C LYS A 401 -6.86 21.06 19.04
N ALA A 402 -7.12 19.77 18.79
CA ALA A 402 -8.20 19.34 17.93
C ALA A 402 -9.59 19.83 18.42
N HIS A 403 -10.48 20.12 17.47
CA HIS A 403 -11.89 20.36 17.78
C HIS A 403 -12.53 19.10 18.40
N PRO A 404 -13.47 19.21 19.36
CA PRO A 404 -14.10 18.08 20.01
C PRO A 404 -14.71 17.00 19.08
N ASP A 405 -15.19 17.42 17.91
CA ASP A 405 -15.78 16.52 16.92
C ASP A 405 -14.77 15.53 16.31
N VAL A 406 -13.47 15.87 16.31
CA VAL A 406 -12.41 14.94 15.89
C VAL A 406 -12.37 13.71 16.80
N PHE A 407 -12.55 13.88 18.12
CA PHE A 407 -12.54 12.76 19.06
C PHE A 407 -13.68 11.78 18.82
N ASN A 408 -14.85 12.27 18.39
CA ASN A 408 -15.99 11.41 18.06
C ASN A 408 -15.68 10.50 16.87
N ILE A 409 -14.99 11.04 15.85
CA ILE A 409 -14.51 10.28 14.69
C ILE A 409 -13.48 9.23 15.13
N LEU A 410 -12.52 9.64 15.97
CA LEU A 410 -11.47 8.74 16.46
C LEU A 410 -12.02 7.62 17.34
N LEU A 411 -13.06 7.86 18.15
CA LEU A 411 -13.71 6.82 18.96
C LEU A 411 -14.23 5.67 18.08
N GLN A 412 -14.87 5.99 16.94
CA GLN A 412 -15.34 4.97 15.98
C GLN A 412 -14.17 4.13 15.46
N VAL A 413 -13.06 4.78 15.10
CA VAL A 413 -11.83 4.11 14.65
C VAL A 413 -11.25 3.22 15.73
N PHE A 414 -11.22 3.69 16.99
CA PHE A 414 -10.60 2.96 18.10
C PHE A 414 -11.40 1.73 18.51
N GLU A 415 -12.73 1.73 18.32
CA GLU A 415 -13.63 0.64 18.68
C GLU A 415 -13.81 -0.39 17.57
N ASP A 416 -14.14 0.07 16.37
CA ASP A 416 -14.54 -0.79 15.25
C ASP A 416 -13.46 -0.94 14.18
N GLY A 417 -12.36 -0.18 14.28
CA GLY A 417 -11.26 -0.22 13.32
C GLY A 417 -11.74 0.15 11.92
N ARG A 418 -12.84 0.88 11.81
CA ARG A 418 -13.48 1.25 10.55
C ARG A 418 -14.00 2.66 10.63
N LEU A 419 -13.92 3.38 9.52
CA LEU A 419 -14.48 4.71 9.40
C LEU A 419 -15.18 4.84 8.05
N THR A 420 -16.39 5.37 8.05
CA THR A 420 -17.13 5.64 6.82
C THR A 420 -16.89 7.09 6.43
N ASP A 421 -16.44 7.31 5.20
CA ASP A 421 -16.17 8.64 4.65
C ASP A 421 -17.48 9.39 4.27
N GLY A 422 -17.36 10.67 3.91
CA GLY A 422 -18.50 11.48 3.46
C GLY A 422 -19.23 10.97 2.21
N LYS A 423 -18.63 10.04 1.45
CA LYS A 423 -19.18 9.41 0.25
C LYS A 423 -19.82 8.05 0.53
N GLY A 424 -19.74 7.55 1.77
CA GLY A 424 -20.27 6.24 2.17
C GLY A 424 -19.28 5.08 2.02
N ASN A 425 -18.03 5.32 1.63
CA ASN A 425 -17.02 4.27 1.56
C ASN A 425 -16.52 3.95 2.97
N THR A 426 -16.41 2.66 3.30
CA THR A 426 -15.86 2.22 4.58
C THR A 426 -14.36 1.93 4.45
N VAL A 427 -13.55 2.63 5.23
CA VAL A 427 -12.09 2.48 5.28
C VAL A 427 -11.70 1.66 6.51
N ASP A 428 -10.73 0.74 6.34
CA ASP A 428 -10.26 -0.18 7.36
C ASP A 428 -8.98 0.31 8.04
N PHE A 429 -9.03 0.44 9.36
CA PHE A 429 -7.95 0.89 10.24
C PHE A 429 -7.38 -0.24 11.11
N ARG A 430 -7.88 -1.48 10.99
CA ARG A 430 -7.46 -2.61 11.84
C ARG A 430 -5.96 -2.93 11.73
N ASN A 431 -5.35 -2.57 10.60
CA ASN A 431 -3.92 -2.77 10.32
C ASN A 431 -3.05 -1.54 10.59
N THR A 432 -3.62 -0.50 11.23
CA THR A 432 -2.91 0.75 11.54
C THR A 432 -2.40 0.77 12.97
N ILE A 433 -1.35 1.55 13.21
CA ILE A 433 -0.91 1.96 14.54
C ILE A 433 -1.24 3.45 14.68
N ILE A 434 -2.04 3.83 15.67
CA ILE A 434 -2.44 5.22 15.90
C ILE A 434 -1.63 5.77 17.07
N ILE A 435 -0.92 6.85 16.83
CA ILE A 435 -0.12 7.56 17.81
C ILE A 435 -0.62 9.00 17.88
N MET A 436 -1.04 9.42 19.06
CA MET A 436 -1.37 10.80 19.34
C MET A 436 -0.25 11.40 20.16
N THR A 437 0.24 12.58 19.81
CA THR A 437 1.20 13.31 20.65
C THR A 437 0.46 14.41 21.41
N SER A 438 0.91 14.68 22.62
CA SER A 438 0.46 15.84 23.38
C SER A 438 1.62 16.43 24.18
N ASN A 439 1.56 17.74 24.41
CA ASN A 439 2.47 18.44 25.31
C ASN A 439 1.84 18.66 26.71
N ILE A 440 0.67 18.08 27.00
CA ILE A 440 0.05 18.14 28.33
C ILE A 440 0.98 17.55 29.39
N GLY A 441 1.09 18.24 30.52
CA GLY A 441 1.94 17.83 31.65
C GLY A 441 3.44 17.89 31.38
N SER A 442 3.91 18.47 30.27
CA SER A 442 5.34 18.48 29.91
C SER A 442 6.24 19.14 30.96
N GLU A 443 5.77 20.24 31.59
CA GLU A 443 6.48 20.93 32.67
C GLU A 443 6.71 20.01 33.88
N LYS A 444 5.70 19.20 34.21
CA LYS A 444 5.76 18.25 35.34
C LYS A 444 6.55 17.00 34.99
N ILE A 445 6.53 16.59 33.71
CA ILE A 445 7.36 15.48 33.22
C ILE A 445 8.86 15.81 33.34
N LEU A 446 9.24 17.09 33.25
CA LEU A 446 10.62 17.53 33.51
C LEU A 446 11.06 17.29 34.97
N GLU A 447 10.11 17.32 35.90
CA GLU A 447 10.35 17.16 37.35
C GLU A 447 10.19 15.70 37.83
N MET A 448 9.96 14.74 36.92
CA MET A 448 9.66 13.32 37.23
C MET A 448 10.76 12.63 38.05
N SER A 449 10.64 12.75 39.36
CA SER A 449 11.39 11.99 40.37
C SER A 449 10.47 11.32 41.40
N GLU A 450 9.16 11.56 41.40
CA GLU A 450 8.22 11.03 42.39
C GLU A 450 6.89 10.51 41.82
N ASN A 451 6.32 9.49 42.48
CA ASN A 451 5.00 8.90 42.16
C ASN A 451 3.84 9.92 42.20
N GLY A 452 4.00 11.07 42.87
CA GLY A 452 3.00 12.14 42.92
C GLY A 452 2.75 12.81 41.56
N VAL A 453 3.78 12.88 40.71
CA VAL A 453 3.73 13.57 39.41
C VAL A 453 2.76 12.88 38.43
N ARG A 454 2.67 11.54 38.47
CA ARG A 454 1.73 10.78 37.59
C ARG A 454 0.27 11.09 37.90
N ILE A 455 -0.09 11.22 39.18
CA ILE A 455 -1.47 11.52 39.61
C ILE A 455 -1.91 12.90 39.09
N GLU A 456 -0.99 13.87 39.07
CA GLU A 456 -1.29 15.19 38.56
C GLU A 456 -1.43 15.21 37.04
N ILE A 457 -0.57 14.51 36.31
CA ILE A 457 -0.70 14.39 34.85
C ILE A 457 -2.03 13.70 34.49
N GLU A 458 -2.41 12.64 35.21
CA GLU A 458 -3.71 11.99 35.01
C GLU A 458 -4.89 12.95 35.26
N ARG A 459 -4.77 13.85 36.24
CA ARG A 459 -5.79 14.87 36.50
C ARG A 459 -5.89 15.86 35.34
N GLU A 460 -4.76 16.33 34.80
CA GLU A 460 -4.73 17.21 33.63
C GLU A 460 -5.33 16.53 32.39
N LEU A 461 -4.97 15.27 32.14
CA LEU A 461 -5.54 14.50 31.03
C LEU A 461 -7.07 14.36 31.14
N ARG A 462 -7.59 14.12 32.35
CA ARG A 462 -9.04 14.04 32.59
C ARG A 462 -9.76 15.39 32.48
N ASN A 463 -9.04 16.49 32.67
CA ASN A 463 -9.60 17.82 32.45
C ASN A 463 -9.68 18.16 30.96
N THR A 464 -8.74 17.70 30.14
CA THR A 464 -8.72 17.96 28.70
C THR A 464 -9.54 16.94 27.91
N PHE A 465 -9.40 15.65 28.21
CA PHE A 465 -10.05 14.56 27.48
C PHE A 465 -11.14 13.90 28.30
N LYS A 466 -12.25 13.57 27.64
CA LYS A 466 -13.34 12.81 28.27
C LYS A 466 -12.85 11.41 28.66
N PRO A 467 -13.35 10.83 29.77
CA PRO A 467 -12.98 9.48 30.20
C PRO A 467 -13.20 8.41 29.13
N GLU A 468 -14.25 8.55 28.32
CA GLU A 468 -14.56 7.64 27.21
C GLU A 468 -13.39 7.53 26.23
N PHE A 469 -12.78 8.67 25.85
CA PHE A 469 -11.63 8.71 24.95
C PHE A 469 -10.41 8.03 25.56
N LEU A 470 -10.09 8.38 26.82
CA LEU A 470 -8.93 7.81 27.53
C LEU A 470 -9.06 6.28 27.68
N ASN A 471 -10.26 5.78 27.96
CA ASN A 471 -10.53 4.34 28.10
C ASN A 471 -10.41 3.55 26.79
N ARG A 472 -10.32 4.22 25.63
CA ARG A 472 -10.09 3.58 24.32
C ARG A 472 -8.63 3.58 23.88
N ILE A 473 -7.75 4.24 24.62
CA ILE A 473 -6.31 4.21 24.36
C ILE A 473 -5.72 2.93 24.95
N ASP A 474 -4.87 2.22 24.21
CA ASP A 474 -4.24 0.98 24.70
C ASP A 474 -3.13 1.26 25.71
N ALA A 475 -2.38 2.35 25.52
CA ALA A 475 -1.38 2.81 26.47
C ALA A 475 -1.09 4.32 26.37
N ILE A 476 -0.92 4.94 27.54
CA ILE A 476 -0.33 6.28 27.68
C ILE A 476 1.17 6.09 27.90
N VAL A 477 1.98 6.78 27.09
CA VAL A 477 3.42 6.60 27.01
C VAL A 477 4.11 7.91 27.36
N TYR A 478 4.96 7.88 28.38
CA TYR A 478 5.67 9.04 28.88
C TYR A 478 7.09 9.10 28.29
N PHE A 479 7.46 10.23 27.72
CA PHE A 479 8.79 10.51 27.20
C PHE A 479 9.53 11.42 28.16
N LYS A 480 10.72 11.00 28.56
CA LYS A 480 11.57 11.74 29.50
C LYS A 480 12.39 12.80 28.75
N PRO A 481 12.76 13.89 29.43
CA PRO A 481 13.75 14.84 28.90
C PRO A 481 15.07 14.14 28.59
N LEU A 482 15.78 14.65 27.58
CA LEU A 482 17.06 14.09 27.17
C LEU A 482 18.19 14.59 28.09
N THR A 483 19.08 13.68 28.49
CA THR A 483 20.34 14.07 29.15
C THR A 483 21.38 14.49 28.11
N MET A 484 22.38 15.28 28.48
CA MET A 484 23.41 15.72 27.53
C MET A 484 24.15 14.53 26.91
N GLU A 485 24.41 13.48 27.70
CA GLU A 485 25.00 12.22 27.20
C GLU A 485 24.11 11.51 26.17
N GLU A 486 22.79 11.63 26.28
CA GLU A 486 21.87 11.11 25.27
C GLU A 486 21.88 11.97 24.01
N VAL A 487 21.96 13.29 24.13
CA VAL A 487 22.08 14.19 22.98
C VAL A 487 23.34 13.88 22.18
N LYS A 488 24.48 13.64 22.84
CA LYS A 488 25.73 13.21 22.18
C LYS A 488 25.54 11.93 21.36
N LYS A 489 24.84 10.93 21.91
CA LYS A 489 24.51 9.70 21.15
C LYS A 489 23.59 9.99 19.96
N ILE A 490 22.69 10.95 20.06
CA ILE A 490 21.85 11.38 18.92
C ILE A 490 22.74 12.03 17.84
N VAL A 491 23.73 12.85 18.21
CA VAL A 491 24.72 13.40 17.26
C VAL A 491 25.40 12.27 16.51
N GLU A 492 25.88 11.24 17.20
CA GLU A 492 26.52 10.09 16.54
C GLU A 492 25.60 9.41 15.51
N ILE A 493 24.32 9.19 15.84
CA ILE A 493 23.36 8.58 14.93
C ILE A 493 23.12 9.48 13.70
N MET A 494 22.95 10.80 13.89
CA MET A 494 22.73 11.73 12.78
C MET A 494 23.96 11.80 11.86
N VAL A 495 25.17 11.82 12.44
CA VAL A 495 26.42 11.89 11.67
C VAL A 495 26.70 10.61 10.89
N ARG A 496 26.18 9.44 11.31
CA ARG A 496 26.28 8.22 10.49
C ARG A 496 25.68 8.37 9.10
N GLN A 497 24.61 9.15 8.95
CA GLN A 497 24.01 9.41 7.64
C GLN A 497 25.00 10.16 6.73
N LEU A 498 25.69 11.16 7.26
CA LEU A 498 26.77 11.87 6.55
C LEU A 498 27.96 10.94 6.24
N GLN A 499 28.35 10.08 7.19
CA GLN A 499 29.41 9.08 6.98
C GLN A 499 29.09 8.13 5.83
N GLU A 500 27.85 7.67 5.70
CA GLU A 500 27.42 6.79 4.60
C GLU A 500 27.51 7.50 3.24
N ILE A 501 27.06 8.75 3.16
CA ILE A 501 27.14 9.56 1.93
C ILE A 501 28.61 9.80 1.53
N LEU A 502 29.48 10.13 2.48
CA LEU A 502 30.90 10.38 2.21
C LEU A 502 31.65 9.09 1.84
N LYS A 503 31.22 7.94 2.36
CA LYS A 503 31.80 6.64 2.04
C LYS A 503 31.63 6.27 0.57
N GLU A 504 30.52 6.66 -0.07
CA GLU A 504 30.35 6.50 -1.53
C GLU A 504 31.40 7.27 -2.34
N LYS A 505 31.96 8.34 -1.74
CA LYS A 505 33.06 9.13 -2.30
C LYS A 505 34.43 8.69 -1.76
N ASN A 506 34.53 7.49 -1.19
CA ASN A 506 35.72 6.98 -0.50
C ASN A 506 36.31 7.94 0.55
N ILE A 507 35.51 8.81 1.16
CA ILE A 507 35.93 9.69 2.26
C ILE A 507 35.40 9.10 3.55
N SER A 508 36.25 9.01 4.57
CA SER A 508 35.84 8.60 5.92
C SER A 508 36.01 9.74 6.90
N ILE A 509 35.00 9.96 7.75
CA ILE A 509 35.03 10.98 8.79
C ILE A 509 34.85 10.34 10.16
N GLU A 510 35.57 10.84 11.16
CA GLU A 510 35.48 10.43 12.56
C GLU A 510 35.39 11.68 13.44
N LEU A 511 34.48 11.70 14.42
CA LEU A 511 34.33 12.82 15.35
C LEU A 511 35.02 12.49 16.67
N THR A 512 35.79 13.43 17.19
CA THR A 512 36.31 13.36 18.56
C THR A 512 35.17 13.57 19.58
N GLU A 513 35.40 13.18 20.84
CA GLU A 513 34.47 13.47 21.93
C GLU A 513 34.20 14.96 22.08
N ARG A 514 35.22 15.83 21.89
CA ARG A 514 35.04 17.28 21.94
C ARG A 514 34.11 17.80 20.84
N ALA A 515 34.21 17.27 19.63
CA ALA A 515 33.31 17.64 18.54
C ALA A 515 31.86 17.22 18.81
N LYS A 516 31.66 16.04 19.40
CA LYS A 516 30.33 15.56 19.82
C LYS A 516 29.75 16.43 20.92
N ASP A 517 30.56 16.79 21.92
CA ASP A 517 30.18 17.67 23.03
C ASP A 517 29.74 19.04 22.50
N TYR A 518 30.56 19.64 21.63
CA TYR A 518 30.27 20.92 21.00
C TYR A 518 28.94 20.92 20.23
N LEU A 519 28.74 19.92 19.36
CA LEU A 519 27.50 19.77 18.59
C LEU A 519 26.28 19.52 19.48
N ALA A 520 26.44 18.72 20.55
CA ALA A 520 25.37 18.44 21.49
C ALA A 520 24.97 19.69 22.29
N GLU A 521 25.94 20.47 22.77
CA GLU A 521 25.70 21.72 23.50
C GLU A 521 25.06 22.79 22.60
N ALA A 522 25.54 22.94 21.37
CA ALA A 522 24.98 23.89 20.41
C ALA A 522 23.56 23.50 19.94
N GLY A 523 23.29 22.19 19.83
CA GLY A 523 22.03 21.66 19.30
C GLY A 523 20.96 21.30 20.33
N TYR A 524 21.24 21.40 21.63
CA TYR A 524 20.28 21.11 22.70
C TYR A 524 19.75 22.37 23.37
N VAL A 525 18.42 22.54 23.32
CA VAL A 525 17.74 23.62 24.03
C VAL A 525 16.66 23.00 24.93
N PRO A 526 16.64 23.24 26.26
CA PRO A 526 15.69 22.60 27.16
C PRO A 526 14.21 22.69 26.76
N SER A 527 13.80 23.80 26.12
CA SER A 527 12.42 24.00 25.64
C SER A 527 12.11 23.30 24.31
N LEU A 528 13.12 23.03 23.48
CA LEU A 528 12.97 22.47 22.13
C LEU A 528 13.52 21.03 22.01
N GLY A 529 14.16 20.51 23.04
CA GLY A 529 14.87 19.23 23.03
C GLY A 529 15.99 19.20 21.99
N ALA A 530 16.17 18.05 21.34
CA ALA A 530 17.15 17.85 20.27
C ALA A 530 16.67 18.32 18.88
N ARG A 531 15.55 19.06 18.80
CA ARG A 531 15.00 19.53 17.51
C ARG A 531 15.96 20.40 16.69
N PRO A 532 16.77 21.30 17.28
CA PRO A 532 17.75 22.10 16.53
C PRO A 532 18.95 21.30 16.00
N LEU A 533 19.24 20.13 16.58
CA LEU A 533 20.47 19.37 16.37
C LEU A 533 20.78 19.09 14.89
N ARG A 534 19.77 18.67 14.12
CA ARG A 534 19.95 18.42 12.67
C ARG A 534 20.43 19.67 11.94
N ARG A 535 19.80 20.81 12.20
CA ARG A 535 20.17 22.09 11.57
C ARG A 535 21.58 22.54 11.97
N ILE A 536 21.98 22.31 13.23
CA ILE A 536 23.34 22.61 13.70
C ILE A 536 24.37 21.74 12.99
N ILE A 537 24.10 20.43 12.87
CA ILE A 537 24.99 19.52 12.13
C ILE A 537 25.11 19.93 10.66
N GLU A 538 24.00 20.27 9.99
CA GLU A 538 24.02 20.75 8.60
C GLU A 538 24.84 22.05 8.43
N LEU A 539 24.63 23.03 9.33
CA LEU A 539 25.27 24.34 9.22
C LEU A 539 26.74 24.34 9.60
N GLU A 540 27.14 23.57 10.61
CA GLU A 540 28.49 23.63 11.16
C GLU A 540 29.37 22.48 10.68
N LEU A 541 28.85 21.25 10.61
CA LEU A 541 29.62 20.08 10.21
C LEU A 541 29.58 19.85 8.69
N GLU A 542 28.38 19.71 8.13
CA GLU A 542 28.23 19.38 6.70
C GLU A 542 28.75 20.49 5.80
N SER A 543 28.40 21.74 6.12
CA SER A 543 28.88 22.91 5.38
C SER A 543 30.40 23.02 5.41
N MET A 544 31.03 22.82 6.58
CA MET A 544 32.49 22.82 6.72
C MET A 544 33.14 21.71 5.87
N ILE A 545 32.60 20.50 5.87
CA ILE A 545 33.12 19.39 5.05
C ILE A 545 32.95 19.70 3.56
N ALA A 546 31.80 20.23 3.15
CA ALA A 546 31.53 20.60 1.77
C ALA A 546 32.50 21.66 1.25
N ASP A 547 32.73 22.73 2.02
CA ASP A 547 33.68 23.78 1.69
C ASP A 547 35.10 23.21 1.53
N LYS A 548 35.53 22.35 2.45
CA LYS A 548 36.86 21.71 2.40
C LYS A 548 37.06 20.75 1.24
N ILE A 549 35.99 20.11 0.77
CA ILE A 549 36.01 19.30 -0.46
C ILE A 549 36.14 20.23 -1.69
N LEU A 550 35.40 21.34 -1.72
CA LEU A 550 35.43 22.31 -2.84
C LEU A 550 36.78 23.04 -2.94
N GLU A 551 37.38 23.36 -1.79
CA GLU A 551 38.74 23.92 -1.70
C GLU A 551 39.83 22.91 -2.10
N GLY A 552 39.48 21.62 -2.21
CA GLY A 552 40.40 20.53 -2.56
C GLY A 552 41.28 20.09 -1.40
N GLU A 553 40.97 20.48 -0.16
CA GLU A 553 41.68 20.09 1.05
C GLU A 553 41.33 18.66 1.49
N ILE A 554 40.07 18.25 1.29
CA ILE A 554 39.60 16.86 1.43
C ILE A 554 39.46 16.24 0.04
N LYS A 555 40.04 15.05 -0.15
CA LYS A 555 40.06 14.31 -1.42
C LYS A 555 39.56 12.88 -1.22
N GLU A 556 39.24 12.24 -2.33
CA GLU A 556 38.89 10.82 -2.37
C GLU A 556 39.99 9.97 -1.71
N GLY A 557 39.59 9.07 -0.82
CA GLY A 557 40.47 8.19 -0.04
C GLY A 557 40.89 8.74 1.32
N ASP A 558 40.56 10.00 1.64
CA ASP A 558 41.00 10.62 2.89
C ASP A 558 40.27 10.09 4.14
N ARG A 559 41.00 10.14 5.26
CA ARG A 559 40.46 9.98 6.61
C ARG A 559 40.51 11.32 7.34
N VAL A 560 39.33 11.83 7.67
CA VAL A 560 39.15 13.16 8.23
C VAL A 560 38.75 13.02 9.69
N LEU A 561 39.53 13.59 10.60
CA LEU A 561 39.18 13.69 12.00
C LEU A 561 38.56 15.07 12.25
N VAL A 562 37.33 15.10 12.75
CA VAL A 562 36.64 16.32 13.14
C VAL A 562 36.76 16.51 14.63
N ASP A 563 37.32 17.64 15.03
CA ASP A 563 37.55 18.04 16.42
C ASP A 563 36.87 19.38 16.73
N ALA A 564 36.92 19.83 17.98
CA ALA A 564 36.39 21.14 18.36
C ALA A 564 37.26 21.84 19.40
N ASP A 565 37.20 23.16 19.37
CA ASP A 565 37.69 24.04 20.43
C ASP A 565 36.79 25.26 20.65
N GLU A 566 37.17 26.14 21.58
CA GLU A 566 37.40 27.53 21.20
C GLU A 566 36.34 28.24 20.38
N TYR A 567 36.59 28.12 19.07
CA TYR A 567 36.04 28.91 18.00
C TYR A 567 35.09 28.09 17.13
N GLY A 568 34.92 26.80 17.43
CA GLY A 568 34.01 25.89 16.75
C GLY A 568 34.67 24.58 16.29
N LEU A 569 34.02 23.94 15.31
CA LEU A 569 34.54 22.71 14.70
C LEU A 569 35.81 22.96 13.88
N LYS A 570 36.70 21.99 13.90
CA LYS A 570 37.94 21.97 13.12
C LYS A 570 38.15 20.60 12.47
N ILE A 571 38.82 20.60 11.33
CA ILE A 571 39.20 19.38 10.63
C ILE A 571 40.70 19.16 10.74
N GLU A 572 41.07 17.98 11.19
CA GLU A 572 42.43 17.45 11.17
C GLU A 572 42.50 16.30 10.16
N ARG A 573 43.41 16.38 9.19
CA ARG A 573 43.63 15.31 8.21
C ARG A 573 44.55 14.25 8.81
N ARG A 574 44.16 12.97 8.74
CA ARG A 574 44.97 11.83 9.20
C ARG A 574 45.59 11.05 8.06
#